data_AF-A0A3D3MM17-F1
#
_entry.id   AF-A0A3D3MM17-F1
#
_cell.length_a   1.000
_cell.length_b   1.000
_cell.length_c   1.000
_cell.angle_alpha   90.00
_cell.angle_beta   90.00
_cell.angle_gamma   90.00
#
_symmetry.space_group_name_H-M   'P 1'
#
loop_
_entity.id
_entity.type
_entity.pdbx_description
1 polymer ?
#
loop_
_entity_poly.entity_id
_entity_poly.type
_entity_poly.pdbx_seq_one_letter_code
_entity_poly.pdbx_strand_id
1 'polypeptide(L)' 'MKHLIKHLIIKGLYMLPLSVIMFITGVGMFNASGDFPPFVIRLFELCFAFWLPFLILGLIFTTIGAIMGLIFERKKS' A
#
# COMPACT_ATOMS: atom_id res chain seq x y z
N MET A 1 -4.30 20.11 12.55
CA MET A 1 -3.08 19.63 11.86
C MET A 1 -2.57 18.28 12.38
N LYS A 2 -2.29 18.11 13.68
CA LYS A 2 -1.82 16.81 14.24
C LYS A 2 -2.71 15.60 13.90
N HIS A 3 -4.03 15.77 13.94
CA HIS A 3 -4.98 14.70 13.61
C HIS A 3 -4.89 14.25 12.14
N LEU A 4 -4.66 15.20 11.22
CA LEU A 4 -4.49 14.91 9.79
C LEU A 4 -3.17 14.17 9.52
N ILE A 5 -2.09 14.58 10.19
CA ILE A 5 -0.78 13.91 10.08
C ILE A 5 -0.86 12.46 10.57
N LYS A 6 -1.49 12.24 11.74
CA LYS A 6 -1.72 10.87 12.24
C LYS A 6 -2.54 10.04 11.25
N HIS A 7 -3.62 10.58 10.69
CA HIS A 7 -4.42 9.87 9.69
C HIS A 7 -3.63 9.52 8.43
N LEU A 8 -2.80 10.43 7.92
CA LEU A 8 -1.97 10.20 6.72
C LEU A 8 -0.94 9.10 6.97
N ILE A 9 -0.25 9.15 8.10
CA ILE A 9 0.74 8.12 8.47
C ILE A 9 0.05 6.77 8.68
N ILE A 10 -1.08 6.73 9.38
CA ILE A 10 -1.82 5.48 9.63
C ILE A 10 -2.31 4.88 8.30
N LYS A 11 -2.89 5.69 7.41
CA LYS A 11 -3.35 5.22 6.08
C LYS A 11 -2.18 4.70 5.24
N GLY A 12 -1.08 5.45 5.15
CA GLY A 12 0.13 5.01 4.44
C GLY A 12 0.69 3.71 5.01
N LEU A 13 0.74 3.61 6.35
CA LEU A 13 1.24 2.43 7.04
C LEU A 13 0.38 1.18 6.80
N TYR A 14 -0.95 1.31 6.66
CA TYR A 14 -1.82 0.18 6.29
C TYR A 14 -1.75 -0.18 4.80
N MET A 15 -1.45 0.78 3.92
CA MET A 15 -1.31 0.52 2.49
C MET A 15 -0.06 -0.30 2.16
N LEU A 16 1.00 -0.19 2.96
CA LEU A 16 2.23 -0.97 2.78
C LEU A 16 2.04 -2.50 2.95
N PRO A 17 1.52 -3.03 4.08
CA PRO A 17 1.28 -4.46 4.24
C PRO A 17 0.21 -4.95 3.26
N LEU A 18 -0.81 -4.13 2.93
CA LEU A 18 -1.79 -4.49 1.90
C LEU A 18 -1.11 -4.69 0.53
N SER A 19 -0.21 -3.79 0.16
CA SER A 19 0.60 -3.92 -1.05
C SER A 19 1.45 -5.18 -1.02
N VAL A 20 2.10 -5.49 0.11
CA VAL A 20 2.88 -6.74 0.26
C VAL A 20 2.01 -7.98 0.06
N ILE A 21 0.80 -8.01 0.64
CA ILE A 21 -0.14 -9.11 0.44
C ILE A 21 -0.50 -9.23 -1.04
N MET A 22 -0.90 -8.12 -1.68
CA MET A 22 -1.24 -8.11 -3.11
C MET A 22 -0.08 -8.58 -4.01
N PHE A 23 1.15 -8.23 -3.65
CA PHE A 23 2.34 -8.71 -4.35
C PHE A 23 2.52 -10.22 -4.22
N ILE A 24 2.50 -10.74 -3.00
CA ILE A 24 2.67 -12.18 -2.74
C ILE A 24 1.57 -12.97 -3.45
N THR A 25 0.32 -12.49 -3.36
CA THR A 25 -0.85 -13.07 -4.03
C THR A 25 -0.68 -13.03 -5.55
N GLY A 26 -0.27 -11.89 -6.13
CA GLY A 26 -0.03 -11.76 -7.57
C GLY A 26 1.15 -12.58 -8.10
N VAL A 27 2.27 -12.62 -7.36
CA VAL A 27 3.44 -13.45 -7.74
C VAL A 27 3.12 -14.94 -7.60
N GLY A 28 2.31 -15.32 -6.62
CA GLY A 28 1.83 -16.69 -6.44
C GLY A 28 1.14 -17.26 -7.68
N MET A 29 0.50 -16.41 -8.49
CA MET A 29 -0.10 -16.81 -9.76
C MET A 29 0.92 -17.38 -10.75
N PHE A 30 2.16 -16.87 -10.78
CA PHE A 30 3.20 -17.40 -11.68
C PHE A 30 3.71 -18.78 -11.27
N ASN A 31 3.55 -19.15 -10.00
CA ASN A 31 3.94 -20.45 -9.47
C ASN A 31 2.77 -21.44 -9.41
N ALA A 32 1.53 -20.95 -9.41
CA ALA A 32 0.33 -21.75 -9.35
C ALA A 32 0.07 -22.45 -10.70
N SER A 33 0.27 -23.77 -10.74
CA SER A 33 -0.01 -24.61 -11.90
C SER A 33 -1.24 -25.47 -11.62
N GLY A 34 -2.33 -25.29 -12.37
CA GLY A 34 -3.57 -26.05 -12.21
C GLY A 34 -4.80 -25.38 -12.84
N ASP A 35 -5.92 -26.10 -12.94
CA ASP A 35 -7.21 -25.56 -13.36
C ASP A 35 -7.82 -24.72 -12.23
N PHE A 36 -7.61 -23.40 -12.29
CA PHE A 36 -8.21 -22.46 -11.36
C PHE A 36 -9.54 -21.92 -11.91
N PRO A 37 -10.52 -21.63 -11.03
CA PRO A 37 -11.73 -20.95 -11.43
C PRO A 37 -11.40 -19.59 -12.07
N PRO A 38 -12.14 -19.16 -13.12
CA PRO A 38 -11.90 -17.89 -13.79
C PRO A 38 -11.92 -16.68 -12.85
N PHE A 39 -12.74 -16.75 -11.79
CA PHE A 39 -12.82 -15.72 -10.76
C PHE A 39 -11.50 -15.53 -10.00
N VAL A 40 -10.81 -16.63 -9.68
CA VAL A 40 -9.56 -16.63 -8.93
C VAL A 40 -8.45 -16.01 -9.77
N ILE A 41 -8.39 -16.35 -11.06
CA ILE A 41 -7.43 -15.78 -12.02
C ILE A 41 -7.60 -14.26 -12.13
N ARG A 42 -8.84 -13.77 -12.29
CA ARG A 42 -9.10 -12.33 -12.36
C ARG A 42 -8.75 -11.59 -11.07
N LEU A 43 -8.96 -12.23 -9.91
CA LEU A 43 -8.56 -11.64 -8.63
C LEU A 43 -7.04 -11.48 -8.54
N PHE A 44 -6.28 -12.49 -8.98
CA PHE A 44 -4.82 -12.42 -9.04
C PHE A 44 -4.30 -11.34 -10.00
N GLU A 45 -4.87 -11.25 -11.21
CA GLU A 45 -4.55 -10.19 -12.17
C GLU A 45 -4.81 -8.80 -11.57
N LEU A 46 -5.94 -8.63 -10.89
CA LEU A 46 -6.28 -7.38 -10.22
C LEU A 46 -5.31 -7.07 -9.07
N CYS A 47 -4.97 -8.06 -8.25
CA CYS A 47 -3.96 -7.90 -7.20
C CYS A 47 -2.61 -7.47 -7.79
N PHE A 48 -2.16 -8.08 -8.88
CA PHE A 48 -0.88 -7.76 -9.51
C PHE A 48 -0.90 -6.38 -10.19
N ALA A 49 -1.98 -6.03 -10.90
CA ALA A 49 -2.12 -4.73 -11.56
C ALA A 49 -2.19 -3.57 -10.56
N PHE A 50 -2.90 -3.74 -9.44
CA PHE A 50 -3.06 -2.69 -8.43
C PHE A 50 -1.96 -2.68 -7.36
N TRP A 51 -1.15 -3.73 -7.25
CA TRP A 51 -0.07 -3.80 -6.27
C TRP A 51 0.87 -2.59 -6.34
N LEU A 52 1.38 -2.28 -7.54
CA LEU A 52 2.38 -1.23 -7.75
C LEU A 52 1.79 0.18 -7.52
N PRO A 53 0.59 0.54 -8.03
CA PRO A 53 -0.10 1.77 -7.65
C PRO A 53 -0.32 1.90 -6.14
N PHE A 54 -0.73 0.84 -5.45
CA PHE A 54 -0.92 0.87 -3.99
C PHE A 54 0.38 1.06 -3.23
N LEU A 55 1.48 0.45 -3.68
CA LEU A 55 2.81 0.63 -3.11
C LEU A 55 3.26 2.09 -3.22
N ILE A 56 3.12 2.67 -4.41
CA ILE A 56 3.48 4.06 -4.69
C ILE A 56 2.64 5.01 -3.83
N LEU A 57 1.32 4.81 -3.77
CA LEU A 57 0.44 5.63 -2.93
C LEU A 57 0.79 5.50 -1.44
N GLY A 58 1.06 4.29 -0.96
CA GLY A 58 1.48 4.05 0.42
C GLY A 58 2.78 4.79 0.77
N LEU A 59 3.77 4.76 -0.12
CA LEU A 59 5.01 5.53 0.02
C LEU A 59 4.78 7.03 0.03
N ILE A 60 3.97 7.55 -0.89
CA ILE A 60 3.63 8.98 -0.98
C ILE A 60 2.93 9.45 0.30
N PHE A 61 1.92 8.72 0.78
CA PHE A 61 1.22 9.09 2.01
C PHE A 61 2.13 9.05 3.23
N THR A 62 3.02 8.06 3.31
CA THR A 62 3.97 7.93 4.43
C THR A 62 5.01 9.05 4.42
N THR A 63 5.56 9.38 3.25
CA THR A 63 6.54 10.47 3.09
C THR A 63 5.92 11.84 3.35
N ILE A 64 4.74 12.14 2.79
CA ILE A 64 4.02 13.37 3.08
C ILE A 64 3.70 13.48 4.57
N GLY A 65 3.21 12.40 5.18
CA GLY A 65 2.93 12.35 6.62
C GLY A 65 4.18 12.63 7.46
N ALA A 66 5.32 12.03 7.12
CA ALA A 66 6.60 12.25 7.80
C ALA A 66 7.09 13.69 7.66
N ILE A 67 7.08 14.25 6.44
CA ILE A 67 7.49 15.64 6.17
C ILE A 67 6.63 16.62 6.97
N MET A 68 5.30 16.47 6.93
CA MET A 68 4.39 17.32 7.71
C MET A 68 4.62 17.18 9.22
N GLY A 69 4.94 15.97 9.70
CA GLY A 69 5.29 15.71 11.10
C GLY A 69 6.54 16.49 11.53
N LEU A 70 7.62 16.41 10.74
CA LEU A 70 8.87 17.12 11.00
C LEU A 70 8.70 18.64 10.98
N ILE A 71 7.93 19.17 10.03
CA ILE A 71 7.62 20.61 9.95
C ILE A 71 6.83 21.05 11.19
N PHE A 72 5.87 20.25 11.64
CA PHE A 72 5.06 20.57 12.81
C PHE A 72 5.88 20.58 14.11
N GLU A 73 6.81 19.65 14.26
CA GLU A 73 7.76 19.62 15.39
C GLU A 73 8.68 20.85 15.40
N ARG A 74 9.23 21.21 14.22
CA ARG A 74 10.08 22.40 14.06
C ARG A 74 9.39 23.72 14.39
N LYS A 75 8.08 23.83 14.13
CA LYS A 75 7.30 25.05 14.42
C LYS A 75 6.93 25.21 15.90
N LYS A 76 7.14 24.16 16.71
CA LYS A 76 6.83 24.14 18.14
C LYS A 76 8.07 24.43 19.01
N SER A 77 9.27 24.31 18.44
CA SER A 77 10.54 24.74 19.04
C SER A 77 10.80 26.21 18.75
#